data_AF-A3P193-F1
#
_entry.id   AF-A3P193-F1
#
_cell.length_a   1.000
_cell.length_b   1.000
_cell.length_c   1.000
_cell.angle_alpha   90.00
_cell.angle_beta   90.00
_cell.angle_gamma   90.00
#
_symmetry.space_group_name_H-M   'P 1'
#
loop_
_entity.id
_entity.type
_entity.pdbx_description
1 polymer ?
#
loop_
_entity_poly.entity_id
_entity_poly.type
_entity_poly.pdbx_seq_one_letter_code
_entity_poly.pdbx_strand_id
1 'polypeptide(L)'
;MKPLLKAGDRIEGLHWVAEYRHRARLIRVLRERVEVGTYGAPSALFGDEEEMGASTPADHRGREAALRAYLRHFAKVHDAEE
;
A
#
# COMPACT_ATOMS: atom_id res chain seq x y z
N MET A 1 -7.46 17.91 3.73
CA MET A 1 -6.93 16.60 4.20
C MET A 1 -6.20 15.96 3.03
N LYS A 2 -4.95 15.49 3.17
CA LYS A 2 -4.28 14.77 2.08
C LYS A 2 -5.10 13.50 1.75
N PRO A 3 -5.28 13.14 0.47
CA PRO A 3 -6.01 11.95 0.09
C PRO A 3 -5.34 10.72 0.70
N LEU A 4 -6.14 9.81 1.25
CA LEU A 4 -5.65 8.52 1.70
C LEU A 4 -5.33 7.70 0.44
N LEU A 5 -4.07 7.33 0.25
CA LEU A 5 -3.68 6.46 -0.85
C LEU A 5 -4.09 5.03 -0.50
N LYS A 6 -4.83 4.37 -1.38
CA LYS A 6 -5.28 3.00 -1.20
C LYS A 6 -5.05 2.21 -2.47
N ALA A 7 -4.59 0.97 -2.34
CA ALA A 7 -4.46 0.05 -3.45
C ALA A 7 -5.06 -1.29 -3.05
N GLY A 8 -5.95 -1.83 -3.89
CA GLY A 8 -6.50 -3.17 -3.73
C GLY A 8 -6.04 -4.08 -4.87
N ASP A 9 -5.90 -5.36 -4.58
CA ASP A 9 -5.65 -6.42 -5.58
C ASP A 9 -6.31 -7.72 -5.12
N ARG A 10 -6.66 -8.59 -6.07
CA ARG A 10 -7.13 -9.95 -5.76
C ARG A 10 -5.95 -10.90 -5.89
N ILE A 11 -5.57 -11.54 -4.79
CA ILE A 11 -4.38 -12.39 -4.69
C ILE A 11 -4.87 -13.72 -4.14
N GLU A 12 -4.65 -14.80 -4.90
CA GLU A 12 -5.05 -16.18 -4.53
C GLU A 12 -6.53 -16.30 -4.17
N GLY A 13 -7.39 -15.55 -4.89
CA GLY A 13 -8.83 -15.54 -4.66
C GLY A 13 -9.29 -14.62 -3.52
N LEU A 14 -8.38 -14.19 -2.64
CA LEU A 14 -8.66 -13.28 -1.53
C LEU A 14 -8.57 -11.82 -1.97
N HIS A 15 -9.43 -10.98 -1.40
CA HIS A 15 -9.39 -9.54 -1.65
C HIS A 15 -8.48 -8.85 -0.66
N TRP A 16 -7.34 -8.37 -1.13
CA TRP A 16 -6.36 -7.67 -0.32
C TRP A 16 -6.40 -6.17 -0.60
N VAL A 17 -6.24 -5.35 0.44
CA VAL A 17 -6.20 -3.89 0.34
C VAL A 17 -5.10 -3.34 1.23
N ALA A 18 -4.26 -2.46 0.68
CA ALA A 18 -3.29 -1.65 1.42
C ALA A 18 -3.76 -0.20 1.46
N GLU A 19 -3.74 0.42 2.65
CA GLU A 19 -4.03 1.83 2.88
C GLU A 19 -2.78 2.53 3.44
N TYR A 20 -2.22 3.48 2.69
CA TYR A 20 -1.06 4.26 3.15
C TYR A 20 -1.50 5.52 3.92
N ARG A 21 -0.98 5.63 5.15
CA ARG A 21 -1.19 6.71 6.11
C ARG A 21 0.01 7.66 6.08
N HIS A 22 -0.02 8.61 5.15
CA HIS A 22 1.09 9.54 4.89
C HIS A 22 1.62 10.29 6.13
N ARG A 23 0.77 10.61 7.12
CA ARG A 23 1.20 11.31 8.36
C ARG A 23 2.05 10.43 9.28
N ALA A 24 1.73 9.13 9.34
CA ALA A 24 2.41 8.20 10.23
C ALA A 24 3.45 7.36 9.49
N ARG A 25 3.51 7.46 8.15
CA ARG A 25 4.29 6.57 7.28
C ARG A 25 3.99 5.11 7.58
N LEU A 26 2.69 4.80 7.71
CA LEU A 26 2.21 3.45 7.99
C LEU A 26 1.37 2.92 6.82
N ILE A 27 1.40 1.61 6.60
CA ILE A 27 0.55 0.90 5.66
C ILE A 27 -0.34 -0.04 6.46
N ARG A 28 -1.63 0.21 6.40
CA ARG A 28 -2.63 -0.70 6.96
C ARG A 28 -3.02 -1.72 5.90
N VAL A 29 -2.96 -3.00 6.22
CA VAL A 29 -3.31 -4.09 5.30
C VAL A 29 -4.61 -4.72 5.76
N LEU A 30 -5.53 -4.90 4.82
CA LEU A 30 -6.79 -5.59 5.01
C LEU A 30 -6.87 -6.81 4.09
N ARG A 31 -7.36 -7.92 4.61
CA ARG A 31 -7.72 -9.15 3.89
C ARG A 31 -9.23 -9.35 4.03
N GLU A 32 -9.94 -9.44 2.93
CA GLU A 32 -11.40 -9.58 2.88
C GLU A 32 -12.16 -8.55 3.74
N ARG A 33 -11.64 -7.31 3.79
CA ARG A 33 -12.14 -6.19 4.63
C ARG A 33 -11.87 -6.33 6.13
N VAL A 34 -11.16 -7.35 6.56
CA VAL A 34 -10.65 -7.51 7.93
C VAL A 34 -9.23 -6.95 7.99
N GLU A 35 -8.93 -6.13 8.99
CA GLU A 35 -7.56 -5.64 9.20
C GLU A 35 -6.66 -6.81 9.63
N VAL A 36 -5.61 -7.05 8.85
CA VAL A 36 -4.57 -8.04 9.18
C VAL A 36 -3.50 -7.40 10.05
N GLY A 37 -3.21 -6.12 9.82
CA GLY A 37 -2.28 -5.36 10.65
C GLY A 37 -1.88 -4.03 10.03
N THR A 38 -1.02 -3.31 10.75
CA THR A 38 -0.45 -2.04 10.33
C THR A 38 1.07 -2.11 10.40
N TYR A 39 1.73 -1.75 9.30
CA TYR A 39 3.17 -1.90 9.09
C TYR A 39 3.83 -0.55 8.80
N GLY A 40 5.10 -0.42 9.13
CA GLY A 40 5.90 0.73 8.71
C GLY A 40 6.05 0.75 7.19
N ALA A 41 5.78 1.89 6.56
CA ALA A 41 6.02 2.04 5.13
C ALA A 41 7.53 2.05 4.84
N PRO A 42 8.03 1.20 3.94
CA PRO A 42 9.42 1.24 3.52
C PRO A 42 9.79 2.63 3.01
N SER A 43 10.96 3.16 3.40
CA SER A 43 11.44 4.47 2.91
C SER A 43 11.58 4.51 1.39
N ALA A 44 11.82 3.36 0.75
CA ALA A 44 11.94 3.23 -0.70
C ALA A 44 10.60 2.98 -1.42
N LEU A 45 9.46 2.97 -0.71
CA LEU A 45 8.17 2.57 -1.29
C LEU A 45 7.71 3.49 -2.44
N PHE A 46 7.88 4.80 -2.30
CA PHE A 46 7.43 5.78 -3.30
C PHE A 46 8.59 6.45 -4.06
N GLY A 47 9.83 6.02 -3.84
CA GLY A 47 11.04 6.67 -4.35
C GLY A 47 11.41 7.96 -3.59
N ASP A 48 12.65 8.42 -3.74
CA ASP A 48 13.18 9.66 -3.12
C ASP A 48 12.43 10.93 -3.54
N GLU A 49 11.60 10.87 -4.58
CA GLU A 49 10.79 11.98 -5.08
C GLU A 49 9.57 12.32 -4.18
N GLU A 50 9.40 11.64 -3.04
CA GLU A 50 8.27 11.85 -2.11
C GLU A 50 8.30 13.23 -1.39
N GLU A 51 9.41 13.99 -1.47
CA GLU A 51 9.52 15.30 -0.80
C GLU A 51 8.71 16.42 -1.51
N MET A 52 8.42 16.27 -2.80
CA MET A 52 7.53 17.18 -3.54
C MET A 52 6.13 16.56 -3.65
N GLY A 53 5.30 16.76 -2.62
CA GLY A 53 3.99 16.12 -2.49
C GLY A 53 3.20 15.98 -3.81
N ALA A 54 2.58 14.81 -4.01
CA ALA A 54 1.83 14.40 -5.19
C ALA A 54 1.03 15.53 -5.83
N SER A 55 1.64 16.22 -6.80
CA SER A 55 1.05 17.40 -7.45
C SER A 55 0.35 17.04 -8.75
N THR A 56 0.51 15.80 -9.23
CA THR A 56 -0.07 15.35 -10.51
C THR A 56 -0.79 14.00 -10.37
N PRO A 57 -1.82 13.74 -11.20
CA PRO A 57 -2.51 12.44 -11.25
C PRO A 57 -1.61 11.29 -11.74
N ALA A 58 -0.53 11.57 -12.48
CA ALA A 58 0.45 10.57 -12.88
C ALA A 58 1.25 10.05 -11.68
N ASP A 59 1.65 10.96 -10.80
CA ASP A 59 2.31 10.65 -9.53
C ASP A 59 1.42 9.80 -8.61
N HIS A 60 0.12 10.13 -8.56
CA HIS A 60 -0.86 9.33 -7.81
C HIS A 60 -0.93 7.88 -8.30
N ARG A 61 -1.02 7.66 -9.61
CA ARG A 61 -1.04 6.31 -10.20
C ARG A 61 0.26 5.54 -9.94
N GLY A 62 1.41 6.22 -9.99
CA GLY A 62 2.70 5.63 -9.66
C GLY A 62 2.74 5.14 -8.21
N ARG A 63 2.26 5.97 -7.27
CA ARG A 63 2.15 5.59 -5.86
C ARG A 63 1.17 4.45 -5.63
N GLU A 64 0.01 4.45 -6.29
CA GLU A 64 -0.93 3.31 -6.23
C GLU A 64 -0.30 2.02 -6.74
N ALA A 65 0.44 2.08 -7.85
CA ALA A 65 1.13 0.93 -8.41
C ALA A 65 2.22 0.38 -7.47
N ALA A 66 3.00 1.25 -6.84
CA ALA A 66 4.00 0.86 -5.85
C ALA A 66 3.36 0.23 -4.60
N LEU A 67 2.28 0.83 -4.09
CA LEU A 67 1.53 0.29 -2.97
C LEU A 67 0.90 -1.07 -3.30
N ARG A 68 0.41 -1.26 -4.53
CA ARG A 68 -0.07 -2.55 -5.03
C ARG A 68 1.05 -3.58 -5.13
N ALA A 69 2.23 -3.19 -5.59
CA ALA A 69 3.39 -4.08 -5.64
C ALA A 69 3.82 -4.54 -4.24
N TYR A 70 3.86 -3.61 -3.27
CA TYR A 70 4.05 -3.93 -1.86
C TYR A 70 3.00 -4.91 -1.35
N LEU A 71 1.71 -4.63 -1.59
CA LEU A 71 0.61 -5.50 -1.16
C LEU A 71 0.73 -6.92 -1.73
N ARG A 72 1.11 -7.06 -2.99
CA ARG A 72 1.34 -8.37 -3.62
C ARG A 72 2.49 -9.12 -2.98
N HIS A 73 3.58 -8.44 -2.67
CA HIS A 73 4.70 -9.07 -1.97
C HIS A 73 4.32 -9.46 -0.54
N PHE A 74 3.66 -8.56 0.18
CA PHE A 74 3.15 -8.79 1.54
C PHE A 74 2.24 -10.01 1.59
N ALA A 75 1.23 -10.06 0.72
CA ALA A 75 0.31 -11.19 0.68
C ALA A 75 1.04 -12.50 0.36
N LYS A 76 1.98 -12.52 -0.59
CA LYS A 76 2.76 -13.74 -0.86
C LYS A 76 3.58 -14.24 0.33
N VAL A 77 4.11 -13.33 1.15
CA VAL A 77 4.90 -13.72 2.33
C VAL A 77 3.97 -14.21 3.45
N HIS A 78 2.86 -13.52 3.69
CA HIS A 78 1.95 -13.81 4.79
C HIS A 78 0.90 -14.90 4.50
N ASP A 79 0.57 -15.15 3.23
CA ASP A 79 -0.32 -16.23 2.80
C ASP A 79 0.45 -17.57 2.69
N ALA A 80 1.76 -17.51 2.41
CA ALA A 80 2.63 -18.70 2.38
C ALA A 80 3.02 -19.23 3.78
N GLU A 81 2.58 -18.59 4.87
CA GLU A 81 2.80 -19.05 6.26
C GLU A 81 1.71 -20.04 6.76
N GLU A 82 0.94 -20.70 5.88
CA GLU A 82 0.02 -21.80 6.24
C GLU A 82 0.53 -23.20 5.84
#